data_AF-A0A6P7GER0-F1
#
_entry.id   AF-A0A6P7GER0-F1
#
_cell.length_a   1.000
_cell.length_b   1.000
_cell.length_c   1.000
_cell.angle_alpha   90.00
_cell.angle_beta   90.00
_cell.angle_gamma   90.00
#
_symmetry.space_group_name_H-M   'P 1'
#
loop_
_entity.id
_entity.type
_entity.pdbx_description
1 polymer ?
#
loop_
_entity_poly.entity_id
_entity_poly.type
_entity_poly.pdbx_seq_one_letter_code
_entity_poly.pdbx_strand_id
1 'polypeptide(L)'
;MDNKPKDPGWNDPPMLNYSAANPPPKSRITNKRIAFPLSTNTSSTANQNQTLPNLPPLAQPLTKPPSTLDSTCESVCQLLNSEQSRQNFENIWKGQLPEQFQKTVSLMVGCLTGNNKEAAKLHKETLLTEYKTLCDGWIDGINF
;
A
#
# COMPACT_ATOMS: atom_id res chain seq x y z
N MET A 1 28.40 -35.39 4.55
CA MET A 1 28.54 -35.03 3.11
C MET A 1 27.17 -34.63 2.63
N ASP A 2 26.89 -33.37 2.89
CA ASP A 2 25.57 -32.80 3.05
C ASP A 2 25.13 -32.25 1.69
N ASN A 3 24.30 -33.02 0.97
CA ASN A 3 23.70 -32.58 -0.29
C ASN A 3 22.57 -31.60 0.02
N LYS A 4 22.91 -30.32 0.12
CA LYS A 4 21.93 -29.23 0.18
C LYS A 4 21.44 -28.94 -1.25
N PRO A 5 20.13 -28.96 -1.53
CA PRO A 5 19.61 -28.60 -2.85
C PRO A 5 19.99 -27.14 -3.16
N LYS A 6 20.67 -26.92 -4.29
CA LYS A 6 21.00 -25.59 -4.80
C LYS A 6 19.70 -24.87 -5.14
N ASP A 7 19.45 -23.80 -4.41
CA ASP A 7 18.35 -22.84 -4.64
C ASP A 7 18.33 -22.46 -6.13
N PRO A 8 17.22 -22.66 -6.86
CA PRO A 8 17.20 -22.53 -8.31
C PRO A 8 17.22 -21.06 -8.71
N GLY A 9 18.41 -20.44 -8.67
CA GLY A 9 18.85 -19.36 -9.56
C GLY A 9 17.91 -18.18 -9.79
N TRP A 10 16.92 -17.94 -8.91
CA TRP A 10 15.84 -16.99 -9.15
C TRP A 10 16.28 -15.54 -8.97
N ASN A 11 17.52 -15.33 -8.52
CA ASN A 11 18.12 -14.03 -8.27
C ASN A 11 19.34 -13.76 -9.16
N ASP A 12 19.52 -14.50 -10.26
CA ASP A 12 20.57 -14.18 -11.24
C ASP A 12 19.96 -13.30 -12.35
N PRO A 13 20.23 -11.99 -12.36
CA PRO A 13 19.69 -11.13 -13.40
C PRO A 13 20.26 -11.53 -14.77
N PRO A 14 19.50 -11.35 -15.86
CA PRO A 14 20.01 -11.66 -17.19
C PRO A 14 21.26 -10.83 -17.46
N MET A 15 22.38 -11.51 -17.75
CA MET A 15 23.60 -10.85 -18.20
C MET A 15 23.34 -10.22 -19.57
N LEU A 16 23.07 -8.92 -19.59
CA LEU A 16 22.92 -8.16 -20.81
C LEU A 16 24.29 -8.03 -21.49
N ASN A 17 24.46 -8.74 -22.60
CA ASN A 17 25.72 -8.86 -23.32
C ASN A 17 25.94 -7.60 -24.20
N TYR A 18 26.44 -6.53 -23.60
CA TYR A 18 26.79 -5.30 -24.33
C TYR A 18 28.17 -5.43 -24.97
N SER A 19 28.21 -5.48 -26.30
CA SER A 19 29.44 -5.37 -27.08
C SER A 19 29.55 -3.96 -27.67
N ALA A 20 30.77 -3.50 -27.98
CA ALA A 20 30.97 -2.23 -28.68
C ALA A 20 30.23 -2.18 -30.05
N ALA A 21 29.91 -3.34 -30.63
CA ALA A 21 29.09 -3.46 -31.84
C ALA A 21 27.57 -3.30 -31.60
N ASN A 22 27.11 -3.39 -30.34
CA ASN A 22 25.70 -3.21 -29.95
C ASN A 22 25.63 -2.31 -28.70
N PRO A 23 25.91 -1.00 -28.86
CA PRO A 23 25.83 -0.06 -27.75
C PRO A 23 24.40 -0.04 -27.21
N PRO A 24 24.22 0.13 -25.88
CA PRO A 24 22.89 0.21 -25.30
C PRO A 24 22.08 1.30 -26.00
N PRO A 25 20.78 1.07 -26.26
CA PRO A 25 19.92 2.10 -26.81
C PRO A 25 20.05 3.34 -25.93
N LYS A 26 20.45 4.48 -26.49
CA LYS A 26 20.41 5.78 -25.80
C LYS A 26 18.95 6.11 -25.59
N SER A 27 18.34 5.44 -24.61
CA SER A 27 17.01 5.69 -24.16
C SER A 27 17.03 7.11 -23.64
N ARG A 28 16.52 8.02 -24.47
CA ARG A 28 15.98 9.29 -24.04
C ARG A 28 14.75 8.96 -23.22
N ILE A 29 14.97 8.34 -22.06
CA ILE A 29 14.00 8.15 -20.99
C ILE A 29 13.76 9.57 -20.46
N THR A 30 13.01 10.34 -21.24
CA THR A 30 12.40 11.55 -20.70
C THR A 30 11.33 10.97 -19.81
N ASN A 31 11.69 10.74 -18.54
CA ASN A 31 10.73 10.48 -17.49
C ASN A 31 9.70 11.61 -17.59
N LYS A 32 8.60 11.37 -18.31
CA LYS A 32 7.48 12.29 -18.39
C LYS A 32 6.79 12.18 -17.03
N ARG A 33 7.41 12.82 -16.04
CA ARG A 33 6.74 13.14 -14.80
C ARG A 33 5.47 13.88 -15.20
N ILE A 34 4.33 13.31 -14.84
CA ILE A 34 3.03 13.95 -15.01
C ILE A 34 3.07 15.17 -14.08
N ALA A 35 3.44 16.32 -14.63
CA ALA A 35 3.37 17.58 -13.91
C ALA A 35 1.92 18.04 -13.94
N PHE A 36 1.34 18.26 -12.75
CA PHE A 36 0.06 18.94 -12.63
C PHE A 36 0.19 20.33 -13.29
N PRO A 37 -0.81 20.78 -14.07
CA PRO A 37 -0.74 22.09 -14.70
C PRO A 37 -0.70 23.17 -13.62
N LEU A 38 0.42 23.91 -13.53
CA LEU A 38 0.43 25.17 -12.80
C LEU A 38 -0.53 26.11 -13.56
N SER A 39 -1.64 26.45 -12.93
CA SER A 39 -2.51 27.53 -13.39
C SER A 39 -1.66 28.80 -13.51
N THR A 40 -1.25 29.15 -14.72
CA THR A 40 -0.68 30.46 -15.00
C THR A 40 -1.80 31.47 -14.90
N ASN A 41 -1.97 32.06 -13.72
CA ASN A 41 -2.76 33.27 -13.56
C ASN A 41 -1.89 34.43 -14.05
N THR A 42 -1.79 34.63 -15.36
CA THR A 42 -1.24 35.86 -15.92
C THR A 42 -2.35 36.90 -15.92
N SER A 43 -2.39 37.68 -14.85
CA SER A 43 -3.08 38.97 -14.83
C SER A 43 -2.23 39.96 -14.04
N SER A 44 -1.80 41.00 -14.77
CA SER A 44 -1.57 42.36 -14.29
C SER A 44 -0.29 42.68 -13.48
N THR A 45 0.62 43.37 -14.17
CA THR A 45 1.16 44.68 -13.80
C THR A 45 1.65 44.93 -12.37
N ALA A 46 2.98 45.05 -12.25
CA ALA A 46 3.79 45.89 -11.36
C ALA A 46 3.16 46.45 -10.06
N ASN A 47 3.71 46.06 -8.91
CA ASN A 47 4.32 47.04 -7.99
C ASN A 47 5.17 46.38 -6.88
N GLN A 48 6.13 47.16 -6.42
CA GLN A 48 7.19 46.84 -5.48
C GLN A 48 6.67 46.44 -4.09
N ASN A 49 7.32 45.48 -3.43
CA ASN A 49 7.90 45.67 -2.09
C ASN A 49 8.59 44.40 -1.54
N GLN A 50 9.84 44.59 -1.13
CA GLN A 50 10.63 43.84 -0.14
C GLN A 50 10.55 42.31 -0.15
N THR A 51 11.58 41.65 -0.71
CA THR A 51 11.82 40.22 -0.50
C THR A 51 13.04 40.00 0.39
N LEU A 52 12.78 39.46 1.59
CA LEU A 52 13.77 38.75 2.41
C LEU A 52 14.50 37.68 1.56
N PRO A 53 15.75 37.30 1.91
CA PRO A 53 16.38 36.15 1.28
C PRO A 53 15.53 34.90 1.53
N ASN A 54 15.04 34.32 0.42
CA ASN A 54 14.25 33.11 0.35
C ASN A 54 15.09 31.93 0.87
N LEU A 55 14.97 31.62 2.16
CA LEU A 55 15.50 30.38 2.72
C LEU A 55 14.75 29.20 2.09
N PRO A 56 15.45 28.13 1.65
CA PRO A 56 14.78 26.95 1.16
C PRO A 56 13.84 26.41 2.25
N PRO A 57 12.66 25.88 1.89
CA PRO A 57 11.74 25.34 2.86
C PRO A 57 12.45 24.21 3.61
N LEU A 58 12.44 24.31 4.94
CA LEU A 58 12.90 23.27 5.84
C LEU A 58 12.19 21.98 5.42
N ALA A 59 12.97 20.98 4.99
CA ALA A 59 12.45 19.70 4.54
C ALA A 59 11.50 19.16 5.62
N GLN A 60 10.21 19.08 5.28
CA GLN A 60 9.25 18.36 6.11
C GLN A 60 9.77 16.92 6.24
N PRO A 61 9.74 16.31 7.44
CA PRO A 61 10.09 14.91 7.57
C PRO A 61 9.17 14.12 6.64
N LEU A 62 9.77 13.37 5.72
CA LEU A 62 9.04 12.43 4.86
C LEU A 62 8.19 11.55 5.76
N THR A 63 6.89 11.81 5.80
CA THR A 63 5.92 10.81 6.22
C THR A 63 6.09 9.65 5.25
N LYS A 64 6.48 8.49 5.80
CA LYS A 64 6.69 7.25 5.06
C LYS A 64 5.51 7.04 4.10
N PRO A 65 5.75 6.53 2.88
CA PRO A 65 4.65 6.23 1.96
C PRO A 65 3.63 5.33 2.67
N PRO A 66 2.32 5.55 2.46
CA PRO A 66 1.28 4.75 3.09
C PRO A 66 1.55 3.29 2.74
N SER A 67 1.92 2.51 3.76
CA SER A 67 2.03 1.07 3.62
C SER A 67 0.61 0.59 3.36
N THR A 68 0.38 -0.09 2.23
CA THR A 68 -0.93 -0.58 1.81
C THR A 68 -1.64 -1.43 2.89
N LEU A 69 -0.88 -1.99 3.84
CA LEU A 69 -1.39 -2.69 5.03
C LEU A 69 -2.14 -1.78 6.03
N ASP A 70 -1.73 -0.53 6.18
CA ASP A 70 -2.34 0.41 7.13
C ASP A 70 -3.74 0.82 6.65
N SER A 71 -3.89 0.98 5.33
CA SER A 71 -5.17 1.33 4.71
C SER A 71 -6.23 0.23 4.88
N THR A 72 -5.85 -1.05 4.84
CA THR A 72 -6.78 -2.15 5.15
C THR A 72 -7.23 -2.10 6.61
N CYS A 73 -6.31 -1.81 7.54
CA CYS A 73 -6.62 -1.74 8.96
C CYS A 73 -7.68 -0.66 9.26
N GLU A 74 -7.50 0.53 8.72
CA GLU A 74 -8.49 1.61 8.84
C GLU A 74 -9.84 1.22 8.24
N SER A 75 -9.83 0.58 7.07
CA SER A 75 -11.06 0.19 6.37
C SER A 75 -11.86 -0.83 7.17
N VAL A 76 -11.20 -1.83 7.78
CA VAL A 76 -11.86 -2.77 8.70
C VAL A 76 -12.38 -2.04 9.93
N CYS A 77 -11.59 -1.13 10.52
CA CYS A 77 -12.00 -0.33 11.67
C CYS A 77 -13.25 0.53 11.40
N GLN A 78 -13.44 1.02 10.17
CA GLN A 78 -14.64 1.77 9.77
C GLN A 78 -15.88 0.88 9.62
N LEU A 79 -15.70 -0.39 9.24
CA LEU A 79 -16.77 -1.37 9.08
C LEU A 79 -17.25 -1.97 10.40
N LEU A 80 -16.42 -1.88 11.45
CA LEU A 80 -16.73 -2.37 12.78
C LEU A 80 -17.57 -1.35 13.56
N ASN A 81 -18.77 -1.76 13.97
CA ASN A 81 -19.68 -0.89 14.72
C ASN A 81 -19.32 -0.76 16.21
N SER A 82 -18.56 -1.71 16.74
CA SER A 82 -18.20 -1.76 18.16
C SER A 82 -16.73 -1.34 18.37
N GLU A 83 -16.51 -0.39 19.28
CA GLU A 83 -15.18 0.06 19.67
C GLU A 83 -14.32 -1.07 20.23
N GLN A 84 -14.92 -2.01 20.95
CA GLN A 84 -14.21 -3.16 21.50
C GLN A 84 -13.71 -4.11 20.42
N SER A 85 -14.50 -4.32 19.36
CA SER A 85 -14.08 -5.10 18.19
C SER A 85 -12.95 -4.42 17.42
N ARG A 86 -12.96 -3.08 17.34
CA ARG A 86 -11.87 -2.31 16.71
C ARG A 86 -10.55 -2.48 17.46
N GLN A 87 -10.57 -2.35 18.78
CA GLN A 87 -9.35 -2.54 19.58
C GLN A 87 -8.84 -3.98 19.52
N ASN A 88 -9.72 -4.97 19.57
CA ASN A 88 -9.34 -6.38 19.40
C ASN A 88 -8.66 -6.61 18.04
N PHE A 89 -9.28 -6.13 16.96
CA PHE A 89 -8.71 -6.25 15.63
C PHE A 89 -7.37 -5.53 15.50
N GLU A 90 -7.23 -4.30 16.01
CA GLU A 90 -5.99 -3.53 15.94
C GLU A 90 -4.84 -4.20 16.71
N ASN A 91 -5.12 -4.77 17.88
CA ASN A 91 -4.14 -5.53 18.65
C ASN A 91 -3.66 -6.77 17.89
N ILE A 92 -4.57 -7.45 17.20
CA ILE A 92 -4.26 -8.61 16.36
C ILE A 92 -3.48 -8.15 15.12
N TRP A 93 -3.86 -7.03 14.52
CA TRP A 93 -3.25 -6.47 13.30
C TRP A 93 -1.82 -6.00 13.49
N LYS A 94 -1.50 -5.46 14.68
CA LYS A 94 -0.14 -5.10 15.09
C LYS A 94 0.74 -6.33 15.38
N GLY A 95 0.12 -7.50 15.56
CA GLY A 95 0.82 -8.76 15.79
C GLY A 95 1.42 -9.37 14.52
N GLN A 96 2.12 -10.49 14.67
CA GLN A 96 2.65 -11.27 13.56
C GLN A 96 1.52 -12.12 12.95
N LEU A 97 0.84 -11.57 11.96
CA LEU A 97 -0.24 -12.23 11.25
C LEU A 97 0.25 -13.03 10.03
N PRO A 98 -0.40 -14.16 9.70
CA PRO A 98 -0.18 -14.84 8.44
C PRO A 98 -0.50 -13.93 7.24
N GLU A 99 0.35 -13.94 6.22
CA GLU A 99 0.14 -13.14 5.00
C GLU A 99 -1.20 -13.49 4.32
N GLN A 100 -1.60 -14.77 4.36
CA GLN A 100 -2.87 -15.24 3.81
C GLN A 100 -4.09 -14.67 4.54
N PHE A 101 -3.98 -14.49 5.86
CA PHE A 101 -5.03 -13.84 6.64
C PHE A 101 -5.20 -12.38 6.22
N GLN A 102 -4.10 -11.63 6.13
CA GLN A 102 -4.13 -10.22 5.72
C GLN A 102 -4.69 -10.03 4.29
N LYS A 103 -4.33 -10.93 3.36
CA LYS A 103 -4.89 -10.94 2.00
C LYS A 103 -6.38 -11.21 2.02
N THR A 104 -6.83 -12.22 2.76
CA THR A 104 -8.25 -12.57 2.83
C THR A 104 -9.08 -11.45 3.47
N VAL A 105 -8.57 -10.82 4.53
CA VAL A 105 -9.19 -9.62 5.12
C VAL A 105 -9.25 -8.47 4.11
N SER A 106 -8.17 -8.21 3.37
CA SER A 106 -8.18 -7.17 2.32
C SER A 106 -9.20 -7.45 1.22
N LEU A 107 -9.31 -8.72 0.79
CA LEU A 107 -10.30 -9.13 -0.21
C LEU A 107 -11.73 -8.95 0.32
N MET A 108 -11.99 -9.36 1.56
CA MET A 108 -13.30 -9.18 2.21
C MET A 108 -13.70 -7.70 2.24
N VAL A 109 -12.80 -6.81 2.65
CA VAL A 109 -13.02 -5.36 2.67
C VAL A 109 -13.23 -4.81 1.25
N GLY A 110 -12.45 -5.27 0.28
CA GLY A 110 -12.62 -4.93 -1.13
C GLY A 110 -14.01 -5.34 -1.66
N CYS A 111 -14.51 -6.51 -1.24
CA CYS A 111 -15.85 -6.95 -1.59
C CYS A 111 -16.95 -6.10 -0.94
N LEU A 112 -16.79 -5.72 0.34
CA LEU A 112 -17.74 -4.87 1.05
C LEU A 112 -17.82 -3.47 0.43
N THR A 113 -16.67 -2.88 0.11
CA THR A 113 -16.60 -1.57 -0.59
C THR A 113 -17.17 -1.64 -2.01
N GLY A 114 -17.00 -2.78 -2.70
CA GLY A 114 -17.62 -3.07 -4.00
C GLY A 114 -19.09 -3.47 -3.94
N ASN A 115 -19.76 -3.36 -2.80
CA ASN A 115 -21.16 -3.77 -2.56
C ASN A 115 -21.45 -5.26 -2.86
N ASN A 116 -20.40 -6.10 -2.90
CA ASN A 116 -20.49 -7.53 -3.12
C ASN A 116 -20.51 -8.28 -1.77
N LYS A 117 -21.67 -8.25 -1.13
CA LYS A 117 -21.91 -8.83 0.21
C LYS A 117 -21.74 -10.35 0.22
N GLU A 118 -22.10 -11.03 -0.87
CA GLU A 118 -22.01 -12.49 -0.98
C GLU A 118 -20.54 -12.96 -1.04
N ALA A 119 -19.69 -12.30 -1.82
CA ALA A 119 -18.26 -12.58 -1.83
C ALA A 119 -17.60 -12.25 -0.49
N ALA A 120 -18.03 -11.17 0.17
CA ALA A 120 -17.53 -10.81 1.49
C ALA A 120 -17.89 -11.87 2.56
N LYS A 121 -19.10 -12.44 2.51
CA LYS A 121 -19.50 -13.55 3.39
C LYS A 121 -18.66 -14.81 3.15
N LEU A 122 -18.34 -15.14 1.90
CA LEU A 122 -17.47 -16.26 1.58
C LEU A 122 -16.07 -16.07 2.18
N HIS A 123 -15.51 -14.87 2.08
CA HIS A 123 -14.22 -14.56 2.71
C HIS A 123 -14.30 -14.54 4.24
N LYS A 124 -15.42 -14.07 4.83
CA LYS A 124 -15.69 -14.19 6.27
C LYS A 124 -15.69 -15.65 6.73
N GLU A 125 -16.39 -16.52 5.99
CA GLU A 125 -16.44 -17.95 6.28
C GLU A 125 -15.05 -18.57 6.20
N THR A 126 -14.30 -18.28 5.13
CA THR A 126 -12.90 -18.73 4.98
C THR A 126 -12.04 -18.32 6.18
N LEU A 127 -12.17 -17.08 6.64
CA LEU A 127 -11.45 -16.56 7.82
C LEU A 127 -11.85 -17.31 9.10
N LEU A 128 -13.14 -17.59 9.29
CA LEU A 128 -13.66 -18.33 10.45
C LEU A 128 -13.24 -19.81 10.45
N THR A 129 -13.06 -20.42 9.28
CA THR A 129 -12.66 -21.83 9.17
C THR A 129 -11.17 -22.02 9.41
N GLU A 130 -10.32 -21.17 8.82
CA GLU A 130 -8.87 -21.32 8.90
C GLU A 130 -8.24 -20.57 10.08
N TYR A 131 -8.82 -19.42 10.48
CA TYR A 131 -8.24 -18.49 11.44
C TYR A 131 -9.23 -18.14 12.56
N LYS A 132 -10.06 -19.11 12.97
CA LYS A 132 -11.12 -18.92 13.98
C LYS A 132 -10.64 -18.15 15.22
N THR A 133 -9.49 -18.53 15.76
CA THR A 133 -8.91 -17.93 16.98
C THR A 133 -8.50 -16.47 16.79
N LEU A 134 -8.12 -16.08 15.57
CA LEU A 134 -7.76 -14.71 15.23
C LEU A 134 -8.99 -13.86 14.87
N CYS A 135 -10.10 -14.50 14.50
CA CYS A 135 -11.35 -13.80 14.17
C CYS A 135 -12.23 -13.54 15.41
N ASP A 136 -11.96 -14.27 16.48
CA ASP A 136 -12.74 -14.23 17.71
C ASP A 136 -12.71 -12.82 18.34
N GLY A 137 -13.89 -12.30 18.66
CA GLY A 137 -14.04 -11.00 19.32
C GLY A 137 -14.04 -9.75 18.42
N TRP A 138 -13.88 -9.86 17.09
CA TRP A 138 -14.07 -8.71 16.19
C TRP A 138 -14.89 -9.00 14.93
N ILE A 139 -14.83 -10.21 14.38
CA ILE A 139 -15.43 -10.50 13.06
C ILE A 139 -16.97 -10.42 13.04
N ASP A 140 -17.63 -10.60 14.19
CA ASP A 140 -19.08 -10.43 14.34
C ASP A 140 -19.51 -8.96 14.42
N GLY A 141 -18.56 -8.04 14.66
CA GLY A 141 -18.81 -6.61 14.65
C GLY A 141 -18.93 -6.00 13.25
N ILE A 142 -18.59 -6.75 12.20
CA ILE A 142 -18.64 -6.31 10.80
C ILE A 142 -20.07 -6.38 10.30
N ASN A 143 -20.59 -5.24 9.83
CA ASN A 143 -21.90 -5.20 9.18
C ASN A 143 -21.78 -5.62 7.71
N PHE A 144 -22.51 -6.67 7.31
CA PHE A 144 -22.54 -7.17 5.92
C PHE A 144 -23.75 -6.67 5.16
#